data_AF-A0A919ZWZ6-F1
#
_entry.id   AF-A0A919ZWZ6-F1
#
_cell.length_a   1.000
_cell.length_b   1.000
_cell.length_c   1.000
_cell.angle_alpha   90.00
_cell.angle_beta   90.00
_cell.angle_gamma   90.00
#
_symmetry.space_group_name_H-M   'P 1'
#
loop_
_entity.id
_entity.type
_entity.pdbx_description
1 polymer ?
#
loop_
_entity_poly.entity_id
_entity_poly.type
_entity_poly.pdbx_seq_one_letter_code
_entity_poly.pdbx_strand_id
1 'polypeptide(L)'
;MDGNLRKAARDCELAERYEALIMVDDCHATGFVGNSGKGSAEHFGLEGKIDFLTGTLGKALGGASGGFICAKKGVIELLKQKSRPYLFQMHFLHQS
;
A
#
# COMPACT_ATOMS: atom_id res chain seq x y z
N MET A 1 -14.75 13.03 6.22
CA MET A 1 -14.23 11.65 6.44
C MET A 1 -13.81 11.55 7.89
N ASP A 2 -14.30 10.54 8.60
CA ASP A 2 -14.30 10.48 10.07
C ASP A 2 -12.96 10.09 10.73
N GLY A 3 -11.89 9.93 9.94
CA GLY A 3 -10.54 9.63 10.47
C GLY A 3 -10.38 8.26 11.15
N ASN A 4 -11.38 7.39 11.04
CA ASN A 4 -11.38 6.08 11.69
C ASN A 4 -10.47 5.09 10.98
N LEU A 5 -9.63 4.39 11.74
CA LEU A 5 -8.87 3.24 11.25
C LEU A 5 -9.73 1.97 11.29
N ARG A 6 -9.81 1.25 10.17
CA ARG A 6 -10.59 0.00 10.05
C ARG A 6 -9.93 -1.12 10.88
N LYS A 7 -10.74 -1.97 11.53
CA LYS A 7 -10.28 -3.16 12.26
C LYS A 7 -9.74 -4.23 11.30
N ALA A 8 -8.50 -4.05 10.85
CA ALA A 8 -7.88 -4.83 9.78
C ALA A 8 -7.59 -6.31 10.12
N ALA A 9 -7.54 -6.68 11.40
CA ALA A 9 -7.24 -8.06 11.81
C ALA A 9 -8.30 -9.08 11.35
N ARG A 10 -9.60 -8.76 11.50
CA ARG A 10 -10.69 -9.63 11.07
C ARG A 10 -10.73 -9.79 9.54
N ASP A 11 -10.35 -8.75 8.81
CA ASP A 11 -10.25 -8.82 7.35
C ASP A 11 -9.16 -9.78 6.91
N CYS A 12 -8.02 -9.81 7.64
CA CYS A 12 -6.95 -10.77 7.38
C CYS A 12 -7.37 -12.22 7.64
N GLU A 13 -8.09 -12.47 8.74
CA GLU A 13 -8.63 -13.81 9.03
C GLU A 13 -9.64 -14.27 7.96
N LEU A 14 -10.49 -13.36 7.48
CA LEU A 14 -11.43 -13.67 6.41
C LEU A 14 -10.71 -13.95 5.10
N ALA A 15 -9.70 -13.15 4.76
CA ALA A 15 -8.92 -13.35 3.56
C ALA A 15 -8.22 -14.72 3.55
N GLU A 16 -7.63 -15.13 4.68
CA GLU A 16 -7.03 -16.45 4.83
C GLU A 16 -8.07 -17.57 4.68
N ARG A 17 -9.26 -17.41 5.28
CA ARG A 17 -10.35 -18.40 5.18
C ARG A 17 -10.89 -18.58 3.76
N TYR A 18 -10.98 -17.50 3.00
CA TYR A 18 -11.61 -17.49 1.68
C TYR A 18 -10.59 -17.47 0.53
N GLU A 19 -9.31 -17.68 0.83
CA GLU A 19 -8.21 -17.62 -0.14
C GLU A 19 -8.22 -16.31 -0.96
N ALA A 20 -8.57 -15.21 -0.29
CA ALA A 20 -8.65 -13.89 -0.90
C ALA A 20 -7.37 -13.08 -0.67
N LEU A 21 -7.09 -12.18 -1.60
CA LEU A 21 -5.98 -11.23 -1.50
C LEU A 21 -6.40 -9.98 -0.72
N ILE A 22 -5.46 -9.40 0.03
CA ILE A 22 -5.71 -8.17 0.79
C ILE A 22 -4.99 -6.99 0.15
N MET A 23 -5.76 -5.92 -0.08
CA MET A 23 -5.24 -4.63 -0.50
C MET A 23 -5.59 -3.56 0.53
N VAL A 24 -4.60 -2.75 0.90
CA VAL A 24 -4.74 -1.62 1.83
C VAL A 24 -4.36 -0.32 1.12
N ASP A 25 -5.20 0.70 1.23
CA ASP A 25 -4.90 2.06 0.80
C ASP A 25 -4.53 2.94 2.00
N ASP A 26 -3.23 3.23 2.13
CA ASP A 26 -2.63 4.01 3.20
C ASP A 26 -2.39 5.47 2.80
N CYS A 27 -3.13 5.98 1.81
CA CYS A 27 -3.07 7.38 1.40
C CYS A 27 -3.18 8.41 2.53
N HIS A 28 -3.78 8.10 3.67
CA HIS A 28 -3.86 8.98 4.85
C HIS A 28 -3.17 8.42 6.10
N ALA A 29 -2.50 7.26 5.97
CA ALA A 29 -1.87 6.55 7.07
C ALA A 29 -0.34 6.57 6.96
N THR A 30 0.23 6.34 5.77
CA THR A 30 1.68 6.39 5.57
C THR A 30 2.23 7.75 6.00
N GLY A 31 3.27 7.73 6.83
CA GLY A 31 3.92 8.90 7.42
C GLY A 31 3.20 9.53 8.62
N PHE A 32 2.00 9.05 8.98
CA PHE A 32 1.23 9.55 10.13
C PHE A 32 1.01 8.51 11.24
N VAL A 33 0.94 7.22 10.89
CA VAL A 33 0.67 6.14 11.84
C VAL A 33 1.68 5.00 11.73
N GLY A 34 1.76 4.18 12.78
CA GLY A 34 2.82 3.19 12.97
C GLY A 34 4.05 3.83 13.64
N ASN A 35 4.79 3.05 14.42
CA ASN A 35 5.91 3.59 15.21
C ASN A 35 7.03 4.18 14.35
N SER A 36 7.27 3.61 13.17
CA SER A 36 8.21 4.13 12.17
C SER A 36 7.53 4.90 11.03
N GLY A 37 6.21 5.15 11.13
CA GLY A 37 5.45 5.86 10.11
C GLY A 37 5.15 5.04 8.85
N LYS A 38 5.30 3.70 8.89
CA LYS A 38 5.07 2.84 7.71
C LYS A 38 3.60 2.76 7.29
N GLY A 39 2.68 3.19 8.16
CA GLY A 39 1.25 3.20 7.88
C GLY A 39 0.46 2.20 8.71
N SER A 40 -0.75 1.90 8.24
CA SER A 40 -1.76 1.19 9.04
C SER A 40 -1.37 -0.26 9.31
N ALA A 41 -0.65 -0.91 8.38
CA ALA A 41 -0.18 -2.28 8.55
C ALA A 41 0.79 -2.41 9.74
N GLU A 42 1.71 -1.47 9.92
CA GLU A 42 2.59 -1.42 11.09
C GLU A 42 1.80 -1.11 12.37
N HIS A 43 0.89 -0.13 12.31
CA HIS A 43 0.06 0.24 13.45
C HIS A 43 -0.75 -0.94 14.02
N PHE A 44 -1.23 -1.84 13.16
CA PHE A 44 -1.99 -3.02 13.55
C PHE A 44 -1.16 -4.30 13.71
N GLY A 45 0.16 -4.25 13.50
CA GLY A 45 1.03 -5.43 13.55
C GLY A 45 0.68 -6.47 12.48
N LEU A 46 0.21 -6.02 11.32
CA LEU A 46 -0.21 -6.85 10.17
C LEU A 46 0.83 -6.84 9.04
N GLU A 47 2.05 -6.37 9.33
CA GLU A 47 3.17 -6.47 8.39
C GLU A 47 3.33 -7.93 7.91
N GLY A 48 3.41 -8.11 6.59
CA GLY A 48 3.50 -9.44 5.96
C GLY A 48 2.16 -10.15 5.72
N LYS A 49 1.03 -9.66 6.26
CA LYS A 49 -0.31 -10.19 5.95
C LYS A 49 -1.04 -9.45 4.82
N ILE A 50 -0.48 -8.32 4.39
CA ILE A 50 -1.05 -7.49 3.32
C ILE A 50 -0.36 -7.83 1.99
N ASP A 51 -1.12 -8.21 0.97
CA ASP A 51 -0.57 -8.55 -0.35
C ASP A 51 -0.24 -7.32 -1.19
N PHE A 52 -1.08 -6.28 -1.06
CA PHE A 52 -0.93 -5.02 -1.77
C PHE A 52 -1.11 -3.85 -0.82
N LEU A 53 -0.15 -2.94 -0.82
CA LEU A 53 -0.25 -1.67 -0.09
C LEU A 53 -0.08 -0.53 -1.07
N THR A 54 -1.02 0.40 -1.10
CA THR A 54 -0.93 1.63 -1.90
C THR A 54 -0.87 2.86 -1.02
N GLY A 55 -0.31 3.94 -1.56
CA GLY A 55 -0.32 5.22 -0.89
C GLY A 55 0.05 6.35 -1.83
N THR A 56 0.14 7.55 -1.27
CA THR A 56 0.54 8.77 -2.00
C THR A 56 1.76 9.42 -1.39
N LEU A 57 2.60 10.00 -2.24
CA LEU A 57 3.73 10.83 -1.83
C LEU A 57 3.28 12.27 -1.51
N GLY A 58 2.08 12.67 -1.94
CA GLY A 58 1.60 14.06 -1.91
C GLY A 58 1.07 14.57 -0.58
N LYS A 59 1.24 13.80 0.50
CA LYS A 59 0.73 14.15 1.84
C LYS A 59 1.86 14.15 2.86
N ALA A 60 1.88 13.18 3.78
CA ALA A 60 2.85 13.09 4.86
C ALA A 60 4.30 13.02 4.37
N LEU A 61 4.51 12.48 3.17
CA LEU A 61 5.83 12.23 2.57
C LEU A 61 6.38 13.46 1.81
N GLY A 62 6.17 14.66 2.37
CA GLY A 62 6.81 15.89 1.88
C GLY A 62 6.13 16.56 0.68
N GLY A 63 4.87 16.24 0.39
CA GLY A 63 4.09 16.92 -0.65
C GLY A 63 4.54 16.65 -2.09
N ALA A 64 5.37 15.63 -2.31
CA ALA A 64 5.80 15.22 -3.65
C ALA A 64 4.63 14.66 -4.47
N SER A 65 4.61 14.88 -5.78
CA SER A 65 3.54 14.35 -6.63
C SER A 65 3.77 12.85 -6.92
N GLY A 66 2.74 12.03 -6.73
CA GLY A 66 2.76 10.62 -7.11
C GLY A 66 2.02 9.68 -6.17
N GLY A 67 1.82 8.46 -6.64
CA GLY A 67 1.34 7.32 -5.88
C GLY A 67 2.34 6.16 -5.95
N PHE A 68 2.24 5.23 -5.01
CA PHE A 68 3.06 4.03 -5.00
C PHE A 68 2.21 2.80 -4.71
N ILE A 69 2.75 1.64 -5.10
CA ILE A 69 2.22 0.32 -4.74
C ILE A 69 3.38 -0.58 -4.29
N CYS A 70 3.19 -1.24 -3.15
CA CYS A 70 4.09 -2.24 -2.60
C CYS A 70 3.38 -3.59 -2.66
N ALA A 71 4.04 -4.60 -3.23
CA ALA A 71 3.54 -5.96 -3.34
C ALA A 71 4.73 -6.93 -3.52
N LYS A 72 4.46 -8.24 -3.55
CA LYS A 72 5.49 -9.24 -3.86
C LYS A 72 6.15 -8.95 -5.22
N LYS A 73 7.46 -9.20 -5.32
CA LYS A 73 8.27 -8.90 -6.52
C LYS A 73 7.63 -9.37 -7.83
N GLY A 74 7.13 -10.61 -7.88
CA GLY A 74 6.48 -11.15 -9.07
C GLY A 74 5.23 -10.36 -9.50
N VAL A 75 4.49 -9.81 -8.54
CA VAL A 75 3.33 -8.96 -8.80
C VAL A 75 3.74 -7.59 -9.31
N ILE A 76 4.79 -7.00 -8.72
CA ILE A 76 5.36 -5.73 -9.22
C ILE A 76 5.83 -5.87 -10.67
N GLU A 77 6.56 -6.94 -11.00
CA GLU A 77 7.02 -7.18 -12.37
C GLU A 77 5.84 -7.38 -13.35
N LEU A 78 4.79 -8.08 -12.93
CA LEU A 78 3.57 -8.20 -13.73
C LEU A 78 2.91 -6.84 -13.95
N LEU A 79 2.77 -6.03 -12.91
CA LEU A 79 2.18 -4.69 -13.00
C LEU A 79 2.99 -3.79 -13.94
N LYS A 80 4.32 -3.86 -13.90
CA LYS A 80 5.18 -3.10 -14.83
C LYS A 80 4.92 -3.47 -16.30
N GLN A 81 4.59 -4.72 -16.58
CA GLN A 81 4.33 -5.21 -17.94
C GLN A 81 2.88 -5.06 -18.40
N LYS A 82 1.92 -4.86 -17.50
CA LYS A 82 0.48 -4.92 -17.80
C LYS A 82 -0.30 -3.66 -17.44
N SER A 83 0.17 -2.87 -16.49
CA SER A 83 -0.51 -1.65 -16.03
C SER A 83 -0.39 -0.57 -17.10
N ARG A 84 -1.50 -0.22 -17.75
CA ARG A 84 -1.53 0.85 -18.77
C ARG A 84 -1.04 2.20 -18.23
N PRO A 85 -1.44 2.65 -17.02
CA PRO A 85 -0.87 3.86 -16.43
C PRO A 85 0.65 3.78 -16.30
N TYR A 86 1.21 2.60 -15.98
CA TYR A 86 2.66 2.40 -15.87
C TYR A 86 3.36 2.30 -17.24
N LEU A 87 2.72 1.75 -18.27
CA LEU A 87 3.36 1.57 -19.58
C LEU A 87 3.42 2.86 -20.41
N PHE A 88 2.46 3.76 -20.23
CA PHE A 88 2.24 4.90 -21.13
C PHE A 88 2.42 6.27 -20.47
N GLN A 89 3.03 6.35 -19.28
CA GLN A 89 3.35 7.61 -18.60
C GLN A 89 4.86 7.79 -18.39
N MET A 90 5.28 9.04 -18.17
CA MET A 90 6.66 9.35 -17.78
C MET A 90 6.84 9.03 -16.28
N HIS A 91 7.87 8.24 -15.95
CA HIS A 91 8.11 7.77 -14.58
C HIS A 91 9.32 8.44 -13.95
N PHE A 92 9.21 8.77 -12.67
CA PHE A 92 10.35 9.10 -11.83
C PHE A 92 11.00 7.77 -11.38
N LEU A 93 12.17 7.44 -11.92
CA LEU A 93 12.87 6.18 -11.62
C LEU A 93 13.86 6.38 -10.46
N HIS A 94 13.59 5.73 -9.33
CA HIS A 94 14.63 5.29 -8.41
C HIS A 94 14.59 3.75 -8.38
N GLN A 95 15.61 3.11 -8.93
CA GLN A 95 15.79 1.66 -8.80
C GLN A 95 16.63 1.40 -7.54
N SER A 96 16.01 0.82 -6.52
CA SER A 96 16.68 0.06 -5.46
C SER A 96 15.91 -1.23 -5.18
#